data_AF-A0A958X474-F1
#
_entry.id   AF-A0A958X474-F1
#
_cell.length_a   1.000
_cell.length_b   1.000
_cell.length_c   1.000
_cell.angle_alpha   90.00
_cell.angle_beta   90.00
_cell.angle_gamma   90.00
#
_symmetry.space_group_name_H-M   'P 1'
#
loop_
_entity.id
_entity.type
_entity.pdbx_description
1 polymer ?
#
loop_
_entity_poly.entity_id
_entity_poly.type
_entity_poly.pdbx_seq_one_letter_code
_entity_poly.pdbx_strand_id
1 'polypeptide(L)'
;MYNELVYHLDLCTLSYHLYAQTLVWPFDPFYEAISKRGTSRRYNFMNQVRNREIDGSKFNKNLDPIKFLYDHFDPCLRAVHRAEFDDWQLFLPQPRIIENITKLYLEDNDTPLKSYRDREKRLDFYLFFGKTGITKDESGNNSYMGFVIHEQTNPDDPGVVRIVFRGSRSGYAERNIVEGNKSPDWETDLQIKLKSHEPDICAIPFSMVPTGFAKSLISCWPSLYSVLRKIHERNNSMPPDAITIAGHSLGGALGLQFACAMTSGNMLDNDGAVSTWGWDWHNKMSVYTYGAPPAGNIHFKNACNAKFHTERIWVSNDPIVIGAGKYYRYLDHVGTETMLEDSGGLMLPHNLQIIRWRLLEHLKKYNDDQLVQNTPDYALLGSEPSSSKDKIKKLSFSNGYWQKFISLEEVTKVLINHGWDFYLGRDDLRIEATNYLDCLIETLKQTGSYHNILMSEEDRSARARHIDDFSIDLVEHKDFIPTYPFSKDNRIATNFIEILLKDIKFFYEKFVEPRAN
;
A
#
# COMPACT_ATOMS: atom_id res chain seq x y z
N MET A 1 13.96 19.29 16.47
CA MET A 1 14.42 17.97 16.01
C MET A 1 13.20 17.21 15.49
N TYR A 2 13.31 16.48 14.38
CA TYR A 2 12.21 15.64 13.88
C TYR A 2 11.96 14.53 14.92
N ASN A 3 10.72 14.33 15.36
CA ASN A 3 10.44 13.28 16.34
C ASN A 3 10.62 11.90 15.69
N GLU A 4 11.37 11.01 16.33
CA GLU A 4 11.75 9.72 15.76
C GLU A 4 10.55 8.83 15.38
N LEU A 5 9.52 8.77 16.23
CA LEU A 5 8.32 7.98 15.94
C LEU A 5 7.56 8.54 14.73
N VAL A 6 7.45 9.86 14.64
CA VAL A 6 6.83 10.50 13.48
C VAL A 6 7.68 10.27 12.22
N TYR A 7 9.01 10.27 12.34
CA TYR A 7 9.91 10.06 11.21
C TYR A 7 9.73 8.67 10.59
N HIS A 8 9.73 7.63 11.41
CA HIS A 8 9.53 6.26 10.94
C HIS A 8 8.12 6.02 10.39
N LEU A 9 7.11 6.68 10.94
CA LEU A 9 5.76 6.67 10.39
C LEU A 9 5.68 7.34 9.01
N ASP A 10 6.40 8.44 8.82
CA ASP A 10 6.50 9.12 7.52
C ASP A 10 7.34 8.32 6.51
N LEU A 11 8.29 7.50 6.96
CA LEU A 11 8.93 6.51 6.11
C LEU A 11 7.98 5.37 5.70
N CYS A 12 7.14 4.87 6.60
CA CYS A 12 6.08 3.93 6.23
C CYS A 12 5.13 4.55 5.19
N THR A 13 4.79 5.82 5.36
CA THR A 13 4.00 6.59 4.39
C THR A 13 4.67 6.64 3.02
N LEU A 14 5.98 6.91 2.98
CA LEU A 14 6.77 6.90 1.76
C LEU A 14 6.79 5.53 1.07
N SER A 15 6.72 4.42 1.81
CA SER A 15 6.65 3.09 1.20
C SER A 15 5.36 2.90 0.38
N TYR A 16 4.22 3.39 0.88
CA TYR A 16 2.96 3.38 0.14
C TYR A 16 2.98 4.33 -1.05
N HIS A 17 3.65 5.47 -0.89
CA HIS A 17 3.84 6.43 -1.95
C HIS A 17 4.62 5.83 -3.13
N LEU A 18 5.80 5.24 -2.88
CA LEU A 18 6.62 4.59 -3.90
C LEU A 18 5.90 3.42 -4.55
N TYR A 19 5.16 2.65 -3.76
CA TYR A 19 4.30 1.60 -4.29
C TYR A 19 3.27 2.16 -5.28
N ALA A 20 2.54 3.21 -4.92
CA ALA A 20 1.52 3.82 -5.78
C ALA A 20 2.10 4.41 -7.09
N GLN A 21 3.34 4.92 -7.06
CA GLN A 21 4.01 5.43 -8.26
C GLN A 21 4.29 4.37 -9.31
N THR A 22 4.51 3.14 -8.88
CA THR A 22 5.03 2.08 -9.74
C THR A 22 3.97 1.16 -10.29
N LEU A 23 2.70 1.32 -9.90
CA LEU A 23 1.66 0.48 -10.48
C LEU A 23 1.39 0.92 -11.92
N VAL A 24 1.48 -0.04 -12.86
CA VAL A 24 1.01 0.17 -14.25
C VAL A 24 -0.43 0.63 -14.26
N TRP A 25 -1.20 0.08 -13.33
CA TRP A 25 -2.54 0.55 -13.02
C TRP A 25 -2.44 1.36 -11.73
N PRO A 26 -2.17 2.68 -11.80
CA PRO A 26 -2.20 3.56 -10.61
C PRO A 26 -3.59 3.57 -9.97
N PHE A 27 -4.54 2.99 -10.69
CA PHE A 27 -5.89 2.64 -10.30
C PHE A 27 -6.00 1.28 -9.60
N ASP A 28 -4.99 0.79 -8.91
CA ASP A 28 -5.12 -0.32 -7.96
C ASP A 28 -5.13 0.28 -6.56
N PRO A 29 -6.23 0.21 -5.78
CA PRO A 29 -7.33 -0.79 -5.83
C PRO A 29 -8.67 -0.30 -6.42
N PHE A 30 -8.76 0.24 -7.64
CA PHE A 30 -10.04 0.62 -8.26
C PHE A 30 -10.97 -0.57 -8.48
N TYR A 31 -10.42 -1.79 -8.61
CA TYR A 31 -11.25 -2.98 -8.68
C TYR A 31 -12.03 -3.19 -7.37
N GLU A 32 -11.50 -2.72 -6.22
CA GLU A 32 -12.24 -2.72 -4.96
C GLU A 32 -13.39 -1.69 -4.98
N ALA A 33 -13.22 -0.56 -5.66
CA ALA A 33 -14.33 0.38 -5.88
C ALA A 33 -15.41 -0.19 -6.82
N ILE A 34 -15.03 -1.06 -7.76
CA ILE A 34 -15.97 -1.84 -8.59
C ILE A 34 -16.64 -2.97 -7.76
N SER A 35 -16.04 -3.36 -6.62
CA SER A 35 -16.54 -4.34 -5.68
C SER A 35 -17.70 -3.77 -4.84
N LYS A 36 -18.87 -3.63 -5.48
CA LYS A 36 -20.11 -3.38 -4.74
C LYS A 36 -20.59 -4.68 -4.11
N ARG A 37 -20.95 -4.61 -2.82
CA ARG A 37 -21.50 -5.75 -2.06
C ARG A 37 -22.66 -6.38 -2.85
N GLY A 38 -22.60 -7.69 -3.05
CA GLY A 38 -23.59 -8.46 -3.81
C GLY A 38 -23.41 -8.44 -5.34
N THR A 39 -22.29 -7.92 -5.87
CA THR A 39 -22.01 -7.92 -7.31
C THR A 39 -20.76 -8.72 -7.67
N SER A 40 -20.77 -9.42 -8.80
CA SER A 40 -19.60 -10.15 -9.33
C SER A 40 -18.71 -9.30 -10.24
N ARG A 41 -18.83 -7.96 -10.19
CA ARG A 41 -18.17 -7.07 -11.18
C ARG A 41 -16.66 -7.09 -11.07
N ARG A 42 -16.13 -6.92 -9.86
CA ARG A 42 -14.71 -7.07 -9.57
C ARG A 42 -14.20 -8.42 -10.05
N TYR A 43 -14.91 -9.49 -9.69
CA TYR A 43 -14.53 -10.86 -10.06
C TYR A 43 -14.48 -11.05 -11.58
N ASN A 44 -15.50 -10.61 -12.30
CA ASN A 44 -15.56 -10.69 -13.76
C ASN A 44 -14.44 -9.88 -14.42
N PHE A 45 -14.22 -8.65 -13.95
CA PHE A 45 -13.13 -7.80 -14.43
C PHE A 45 -11.77 -8.46 -14.21
N MET A 46 -11.46 -8.88 -12.98
CA MET A 46 -10.17 -9.48 -12.64
C MET A 46 -9.96 -10.84 -13.30
N ASN A 47 -11.00 -11.60 -13.63
CA ASN A 47 -10.86 -12.80 -14.44
C ASN A 47 -10.40 -12.49 -15.86
N GLN A 48 -10.86 -11.38 -16.44
CA GLN A 48 -10.38 -10.96 -17.77
C GLN A 48 -8.93 -10.49 -17.72
N VAL A 49 -8.57 -9.69 -16.72
CA VAL A 49 -7.17 -9.24 -16.54
C VAL A 49 -6.24 -10.45 -16.37
N ARG A 50 -6.62 -11.44 -15.56
CA ARG A 50 -5.83 -12.67 -15.35
C ARG A 50 -5.69 -13.56 -16.57
N ASN A 51 -6.69 -13.59 -17.43
CA ASN A 51 -6.68 -14.40 -18.64
C ASN A 51 -5.92 -13.73 -19.79
N ARG A 52 -5.59 -12.44 -19.67
CA ARG A 52 -4.72 -11.76 -20.62
C ARG A 52 -3.27 -12.02 -20.24
N GLU A 53 -2.52 -12.54 -21.20
CA GLU A 53 -1.07 -12.54 -21.14
C GLU A 53 -0.61 -11.12 -21.48
N ILE A 54 0.07 -10.46 -20.55
CA ILE A 54 0.70 -9.17 -20.76
C ILE A 54 2.20 -9.45 -20.79
N ASP A 55 2.84 -9.20 -21.93
CA ASP A 55 4.28 -9.29 -22.15
C ASP A 55 4.91 -10.68 -21.81
N GLY A 56 4.16 -11.77 -21.99
CA GLY A 56 4.64 -13.14 -21.73
C GLY A 56 4.79 -13.49 -20.25
N SER A 57 4.39 -12.59 -19.34
CA SER A 57 4.45 -12.84 -17.90
C SER A 57 3.29 -13.72 -17.44
N LYS A 58 3.61 -14.88 -16.82
CA LYS A 58 2.61 -15.77 -16.22
C LYS A 58 2.31 -15.29 -14.79
N PHE A 59 1.23 -14.53 -14.62
CA PHE A 59 0.70 -14.24 -13.30
C PHE A 59 0.10 -15.50 -12.66
N ASN A 60 0.11 -15.57 -11.34
CA ASN A 60 -0.69 -16.57 -10.65
C ASN A 60 -2.17 -16.30 -10.95
N LYS A 61 -2.82 -17.22 -11.69
CA LYS A 61 -4.23 -17.09 -12.10
C LYS A 61 -5.20 -17.05 -10.91
N ASN A 62 -4.76 -17.47 -9.73
CA ASN A 62 -5.57 -17.43 -8.52
C ASN A 62 -5.43 -16.11 -7.77
N LEU A 63 -4.44 -15.29 -8.12
CA LEU A 63 -4.25 -13.96 -7.53
C LEU A 63 -4.55 -12.85 -8.54
N ASP A 64 -4.85 -11.68 -8.01
CA ASP A 64 -4.97 -10.47 -8.80
C ASP A 64 -3.58 -10.03 -9.29
N PRO A 65 -3.38 -9.81 -10.60
CA PRO A 65 -2.09 -9.44 -11.14
C PRO A 65 -1.70 -8.04 -10.67
N ILE A 66 -0.42 -7.90 -10.29
CA ILE A 66 0.20 -6.62 -9.93
C ILE A 66 1.37 -6.43 -10.89
N LYS A 67 1.34 -5.37 -11.71
CA LYS A 67 2.43 -5.02 -12.63
C LYS A 67 3.08 -3.72 -12.18
N PHE A 68 4.41 -3.72 -12.16
CA PHE A 68 5.23 -2.59 -11.73
C PHE A 68 5.98 -1.96 -12.90
N LEU A 69 6.04 -0.63 -12.92
CA LEU A 69 6.94 0.22 -13.71
C LEU A 69 8.11 0.61 -12.81
N TYR A 70 9.16 -0.20 -12.81
CA TYR A 70 10.29 -0.02 -11.89
C TYR A 70 11.10 1.26 -12.18
N ASP A 71 11.08 1.75 -13.41
CA ASP A 71 11.68 3.02 -13.83
C ASP A 71 10.94 4.26 -13.30
N HIS A 72 9.69 4.09 -12.85
CA HIS A 72 8.89 5.18 -12.30
C HIS A 72 9.17 5.47 -10.83
N PHE A 73 9.98 4.66 -10.14
CA PHE A 73 10.33 4.95 -8.74
C PHE A 73 11.01 6.31 -8.63
N ASP A 74 10.40 7.20 -7.86
CA ASP A 74 10.95 8.52 -7.57
C ASP A 74 10.41 9.06 -6.25
N PRO A 75 11.15 8.96 -5.14
CA PRO A 75 10.68 9.49 -3.87
C PRO A 75 10.34 10.99 -3.94
N CYS A 76 10.85 11.76 -4.91
CA CYS A 76 10.56 13.18 -5.06
C CYS A 76 9.29 13.49 -5.90
N LEU A 77 8.76 12.51 -6.64
CA LEU A 77 7.49 12.70 -7.36
C LEU A 77 6.32 12.59 -6.40
N ARG A 78 5.13 12.96 -6.87
CA ARG A 78 3.86 12.79 -6.13
C ARG A 78 3.17 11.54 -6.64
N ALA A 79 2.26 10.98 -5.85
CA ALA A 79 1.39 9.92 -6.32
C ALA A 79 -0.06 10.17 -5.94
N VAL A 80 -0.96 9.75 -6.83
CA VAL A 80 -2.39 9.71 -6.57
C VAL A 80 -2.67 8.24 -6.35
N HIS A 81 -3.43 7.97 -5.31
CA HIS A 81 -3.95 6.66 -5.01
C HIS A 81 -5.41 6.84 -4.62
N ARG A 82 -6.29 5.94 -5.04
CA ARG A 82 -7.65 5.94 -4.52
C ARG A 82 -7.71 4.97 -3.36
N ALA A 83 -7.84 5.51 -2.15
CA ALA A 83 -8.11 4.64 -1.03
C ALA A 83 -9.55 4.14 -1.10
N GLU A 84 -9.73 2.88 -0.71
CA GLU A 84 -10.76 2.30 0.17
C GLU A 84 -12.14 2.97 0.39
N PHE A 85 -12.22 4.29 0.51
CA PHE A 85 -13.44 5.02 0.90
C PHE A 85 -14.04 5.86 -0.24
N ASP A 86 -13.85 5.42 -1.48
CA ASP A 86 -14.19 6.15 -2.71
C ASP A 86 -13.38 7.44 -2.96
N ASP A 87 -12.57 7.86 -2.00
CA ASP A 87 -11.82 9.12 -2.06
C ASP A 87 -10.42 8.95 -2.65
N TRP A 88 -10.01 9.99 -3.39
CA TRP A 88 -8.67 10.10 -3.93
C TRP A 88 -7.72 10.69 -2.90
N GLN A 89 -6.55 10.09 -2.80
CA GLN A 89 -5.45 10.50 -1.94
C GLN A 89 -4.31 10.98 -2.81
N LEU A 90 -3.86 12.21 -2.56
CA LEU A 90 -2.61 12.73 -3.11
C LEU A 90 -1.52 12.58 -2.07
N PHE A 91 -0.54 11.71 -2.34
CA PHE A 91 0.72 11.64 -1.63
C PHE A 91 1.62 12.80 -2.06
N LEU A 92 2.03 13.60 -1.09
CA LEU A 92 3.08 14.59 -1.26
C LEU A 92 4.31 14.08 -0.50
N PRO A 93 5.48 14.03 -1.16
CA PRO A 93 6.69 13.65 -0.47
C PRO A 93 7.02 14.60 0.66
N GLN A 94 7.49 14.05 1.78
CA GLN A 94 7.91 14.81 2.95
C GLN A 94 9.27 15.46 2.67
N PRO A 95 9.38 16.80 2.51
CA PRO A 95 10.61 17.49 2.12
C PRO A 95 11.82 17.06 2.93
N ARG A 96 11.67 16.89 4.24
CA ARG A 96 12.79 16.52 5.10
C ARG A 96 13.36 15.12 4.84
N ILE A 97 12.55 14.21 4.30
CA ILE A 97 13.05 12.91 3.86
C ILE A 97 13.67 13.09 2.47
N ILE A 98 12.95 13.71 1.53
CA ILE A 98 13.36 13.72 0.11
C ILE A 98 14.51 14.67 -0.21
N GLU A 99 14.68 15.77 0.51
CA GLU A 99 15.74 16.76 0.29
C GLU A 99 17.14 16.20 0.56
N ASN A 100 17.22 15.15 1.37
CA ASN A 100 18.47 14.49 1.74
C ASN A 100 18.77 13.26 0.86
N ILE A 101 17.83 12.83 0.01
CA ILE A 101 18.04 11.66 -0.86
C ILE A 101 19.10 12.01 -1.90
N THR A 102 20.16 11.22 -1.96
CA THR A 102 21.28 11.40 -2.89
C THR A 102 21.20 10.43 -4.05
N LYS A 103 20.82 9.17 -3.78
CA LYS A 103 20.77 8.11 -4.79
C LYS A 103 19.63 7.16 -4.52
N LEU A 104 19.02 6.67 -5.59
CA LEU A 104 18.01 5.64 -5.58
C LEU A 104 18.52 4.41 -6.34
N TYR A 105 18.46 3.25 -5.69
CA TYR A 105 18.89 1.97 -6.22
C TYR A 105 17.70 1.01 -6.28
N LEU A 106 17.67 0.21 -7.34
CA LEU A 106 16.82 -0.97 -7.43
C LEU A 106 17.65 -2.15 -6.94
N GLU A 107 17.29 -2.76 -5.81
CA GLU A 107 18.01 -3.87 -5.20
C GLU A 107 19.51 -3.59 -5.04
N ASP A 108 20.38 -4.47 -5.54
CA ASP A 108 21.84 -4.34 -5.51
C ASP A 108 22.45 -3.75 -6.79
N ASN A 109 21.65 -3.24 -7.74
CA ASN A 109 22.17 -2.66 -8.99
C ASN A 109 23.29 -1.63 -8.74
N ASP A 110 24.52 -1.91 -9.20
CA ASP A 110 25.69 -1.04 -8.97
C ASP A 110 25.47 0.41 -9.41
N THR A 111 24.72 0.57 -10.50
CA THR A 111 24.30 1.86 -11.02
C THR A 111 23.01 2.31 -10.34
N PRO A 112 22.96 3.54 -9.79
CA PRO A 112 21.72 4.09 -9.26
C PRO A 112 20.70 4.24 -10.38
N LEU A 113 19.45 3.87 -10.10
CA LEU A 113 18.31 4.16 -10.95
C LEU A 113 18.16 5.67 -11.16
N LYS A 114 18.35 6.45 -10.08
CA LYS A 114 18.36 7.92 -10.10
C LYS A 114 19.43 8.46 -9.17
N SER A 115 20.07 9.53 -9.62
CA SER A 115 20.97 10.33 -8.80
C SER A 115 20.38 11.72 -8.63
N TYR A 116 20.42 12.23 -7.41
CA TYR A 116 19.94 13.55 -7.04
C TYR A 116 21.15 14.45 -6.75
N ARG A 117 20.89 15.73 -6.46
CA ARG A 117 21.97 16.67 -6.14
C ARG A 117 22.71 16.20 -4.89
N ASP A 118 24.02 16.32 -4.92
CA ASP A 118 24.86 16.00 -3.76
C ASP A 118 24.57 16.97 -2.60
N ARG A 119 24.60 16.46 -1.38
CA ARG A 119 24.21 17.18 -0.15
C ARG A 119 25.19 16.82 0.97
N GLU A 120 25.24 17.67 2.00
CA GLU A 120 26.08 17.40 3.18
C GLU A 120 25.71 16.08 3.88
N LYS A 121 24.41 15.76 3.93
CA LYS A 121 23.92 14.45 4.40
C LYS A 121 23.63 13.57 3.19
N ARG A 122 24.21 12.38 3.20
CA ARG A 122 23.99 11.38 2.16
C ARG A 122 22.93 10.39 2.61
N LEU A 123 21.84 10.30 1.86
CA LEU A 123 20.77 9.33 2.09
C LEU A 123 20.61 8.50 0.81
N ASP A 124 21.26 7.34 0.79
CA ASP A 124 21.13 6.37 -0.29
C ASP A 124 19.91 5.47 -0.01
N PHE A 125 19.05 5.33 -1.02
CA PHE A 125 17.77 4.65 -0.94
C PHE A 125 17.81 3.37 -1.78
N TYR A 126 17.46 2.23 -1.20
CA TYR A 126 17.54 0.92 -1.86
C TYR A 126 16.18 0.25 -1.79
N LEU A 127 15.60 -0.09 -2.94
CA LEU A 127 14.31 -0.76 -3.01
C LEU A 127 14.52 -2.27 -2.94
N PHE A 128 13.67 -2.99 -2.19
CA PHE A 128 13.69 -4.46 -2.17
C PHE A 128 12.32 -5.06 -2.46
N PHE A 129 12.36 -6.27 -3.00
CA PHE A 129 11.20 -6.98 -3.54
C PHE A 129 11.08 -8.36 -2.90
N GLY A 130 9.91 -8.94 -3.05
CA GLY A 130 9.59 -10.28 -2.58
C GLY A 130 8.28 -10.71 -3.21
N LYS A 131 7.56 -11.59 -2.53
CA LYS A 131 6.28 -12.08 -3.01
C LYS A 131 5.20 -11.99 -1.93
N THR A 132 3.98 -11.73 -2.38
CA THR A 132 2.78 -11.78 -1.54
C THR A 132 1.76 -12.76 -2.12
N GLY A 133 0.84 -13.24 -1.29
CA GLY A 133 -0.17 -14.23 -1.66
C GLY A 133 0.37 -15.65 -1.83
N ILE A 134 1.48 -15.98 -1.17
CA ILE A 134 2.09 -17.31 -1.24
C ILE A 134 1.24 -18.28 -0.42
N THR A 135 0.45 -19.13 -1.08
CA THR A 135 -0.33 -20.20 -0.42
C THR A 135 0.50 -21.48 -0.32
N LYS A 136 -0.11 -22.62 0.05
CA LYS A 136 0.61 -23.90 0.17
C LYS A 136 1.07 -24.44 -1.20
N ASP A 137 0.30 -24.17 -2.25
CA ASP A 137 0.46 -24.79 -3.57
C ASP A 137 0.87 -23.79 -4.67
N GLU A 138 1.10 -22.52 -4.32
CA GLU A 138 1.32 -21.44 -5.29
C GLU A 138 2.50 -20.53 -4.92
N SER A 139 3.17 -20.01 -5.95
CA SER A 139 4.42 -19.24 -5.82
C SER A 139 4.25 -17.78 -5.36
N GLY A 140 3.01 -17.30 -5.16
CA GLY A 140 2.70 -15.89 -4.90
C GLY A 140 2.94 -14.98 -6.11
N ASN A 141 2.65 -13.67 -5.96
CA ASN A 141 2.95 -12.64 -6.95
C ASN A 141 4.14 -11.80 -6.48
N ASN A 142 5.04 -11.42 -7.39
CA ASN A 142 6.11 -10.48 -7.10
C ASN A 142 5.51 -9.14 -6.65
N SER A 143 6.12 -8.54 -5.62
CA SER A 143 5.70 -7.25 -5.09
C SER A 143 6.89 -6.43 -4.64
N TYR A 144 6.77 -5.11 -4.75
CA TYR A 144 7.56 -4.19 -3.95
C TYR A 144 7.23 -4.38 -2.47
N MET A 145 8.24 -4.66 -1.66
CA MET A 145 8.07 -5.03 -0.25
C MET A 145 8.55 -3.93 0.70
N GLY A 146 9.37 -3.00 0.23
CA GLY A 146 9.86 -1.92 1.05
C GLY A 146 11.17 -1.35 0.55
N PHE A 147 11.84 -0.63 1.43
CA PHE A 147 13.12 -0.02 1.12
C PHE A 147 14.07 0.00 2.32
N VAL A 148 15.36 0.18 2.03
CA VAL A 148 16.41 0.45 3.00
C VAL A 148 16.98 1.84 2.74
N ILE A 149 17.15 2.61 3.81
CA ILE A 149 17.90 3.87 3.79
C ILE A 149 19.25 3.61 4.45
N HIS A 150 20.33 4.03 3.78
CA HIS A 150 21.64 4.21 4.40
C HIS A 150 21.91 5.71 4.52
N GLU A 151 21.87 6.22 5.74
CA GLU A 151 22.08 7.63 6.08
C GLU A 151 23.50 7.81 6.62
N GLN A 152 24.32 8.63 5.96
CA GLN A 152 25.69 8.92 6.36
C GLN A 152 25.90 10.44 6.50
N THR A 153 26.66 10.84 7.51
CA THR A 153 27.05 12.26 7.68
C THR A 153 28.30 12.62 6.89
N ASN A 154 29.13 11.63 6.56
CA ASN A 154 30.29 11.75 5.68
C ASN A 154 30.63 10.37 5.08
N PRO A 155 31.49 10.28 4.04
CA PRO A 155 31.79 9.00 3.38
C PRO A 155 32.43 7.92 4.25
N ASP A 156 33.11 8.32 5.33
CA ASP A 156 33.82 7.42 6.25
C ASP A 156 32.97 7.03 7.48
N ASP A 157 31.76 7.58 7.59
CA ASP A 157 30.82 7.32 8.68
C ASP A 157 30.01 6.05 8.38
N PRO A 158 30.01 5.04 9.29
CA PRO A 158 29.19 3.87 9.12
C PRO A 158 27.69 4.16 9.00
N GLY A 159 27.26 5.27 9.59
CA GLY A 159 25.93 5.81 9.40
C GLY A 159 24.84 4.94 10.00
N VAL A 160 23.60 5.25 9.64
CA VAL A 160 22.41 4.58 10.14
C VAL A 160 21.73 3.82 9.01
N VAL A 161 21.31 2.58 9.30
CA VAL A 161 20.53 1.75 8.39
C VAL A 161 19.08 1.71 8.83
N ARG A 162 18.15 2.09 7.96
CA ARG A 162 16.70 2.04 8.25
C ARG A 162 16.00 1.16 7.23
N ILE A 163 15.40 0.08 7.70
CA ILE A 163 14.69 -0.91 6.89
C ILE A 163 13.19 -0.69 7.08
N VAL A 164 12.48 -0.46 5.99
CA VAL A 164 11.07 -0.11 6.02
C VAL A 164 10.29 -1.11 5.20
N PHE A 165 9.41 -1.86 5.86
CA PHE A 165 8.50 -2.78 5.20
C PHE A 165 7.17 -2.08 4.89
N ARG A 166 6.71 -2.23 3.65
CA ARG A 166 5.41 -1.76 3.18
C ARG A 166 4.31 -2.65 3.77
N GLY A 167 3.22 -2.04 4.23
CA GLY A 167 2.03 -2.77 4.64
C GLY A 167 1.09 -3.14 3.49
N SER A 168 -0.03 -3.76 3.84
CA SER A 168 -1.07 -4.14 2.88
C SER A 168 -1.75 -2.89 2.31
N ARG A 169 -2.20 -2.99 1.05
CA ARG A 169 -2.77 -1.87 0.26
C ARG A 169 -4.18 -1.48 0.69
N SER A 170 -4.88 -2.44 1.27
CA SER A 170 -6.30 -2.40 1.50
C SER A 170 -6.55 -2.35 3.01
N GLY A 171 -6.87 -1.17 3.52
CA GLY A 171 -7.38 -0.93 4.88
C GLY A 171 -8.76 -1.53 5.24
N TYR A 172 -9.50 -2.23 4.34
CA TYR A 172 -10.85 -2.72 4.66
C TYR A 172 -10.76 -4.15 5.20
N ALA A 173 -10.04 -4.27 6.30
CA ALA A 173 -9.82 -5.49 7.07
C ALA A 173 -11.10 -6.29 7.32
N GLU A 174 -12.18 -5.60 7.70
CA GLU A 174 -13.41 -6.25 8.15
C GLU A 174 -14.20 -6.95 7.03
N ARG A 175 -14.27 -6.39 5.81
CA ARG A 175 -14.94 -7.06 4.67
C ARG A 175 -14.14 -8.25 4.19
N ASN A 176 -12.82 -8.12 4.12
CA ASN A 176 -11.97 -9.14 3.50
C ASN A 176 -11.76 -10.36 4.41
N ILE A 177 -11.82 -10.20 5.74
CA ILE A 177 -11.91 -11.31 6.70
C ILE A 177 -13.16 -12.19 6.46
N VAL A 178 -14.25 -11.61 5.93
CA VAL A 178 -15.55 -12.26 5.73
C VAL A 178 -15.74 -12.77 4.30
N GLU A 179 -15.28 -12.05 3.28
CA GLU A 179 -15.66 -12.31 1.88
C GLU A 179 -14.57 -13.00 1.03
N GLY A 180 -13.31 -13.06 1.48
CA GLY A 180 -12.21 -13.75 0.80
C GLY A 180 -11.85 -13.09 -0.55
N ASN A 181 -10.71 -12.42 -0.60
CA ASN A 181 -10.34 -11.60 -1.75
C ASN A 181 -8.99 -12.04 -2.33
N LYS A 182 -8.91 -12.16 -3.65
CA LYS A 182 -7.76 -12.72 -4.38
C LYS A 182 -6.58 -11.74 -4.50
N SER A 183 -6.57 -10.68 -3.69
CA SER A 183 -5.45 -9.74 -3.58
C SER A 183 -4.25 -10.46 -2.94
N PRO A 184 -3.06 -10.44 -3.57
CA PRO A 184 -1.86 -11.06 -3.00
C PRO A 184 -1.57 -10.65 -1.55
N ASP A 185 -1.67 -9.37 -1.24
CA ASP A 185 -1.38 -8.86 0.11
C ASP A 185 -2.39 -9.39 1.14
N TRP A 186 -3.67 -9.56 0.77
CA TRP A 186 -4.67 -10.17 1.64
C TRP A 186 -4.48 -11.67 1.82
N GLU A 187 -4.13 -12.40 0.77
CA GLU A 187 -3.87 -13.84 0.89
C GLU A 187 -2.69 -14.10 1.84
N THR A 188 -1.72 -13.18 1.88
CA THR A 188 -0.69 -13.15 2.92
C THR A 188 -1.29 -12.89 4.31
N ASP A 189 -2.15 -11.88 4.46
CA ASP A 189 -2.79 -11.52 5.74
C ASP A 189 -3.75 -12.60 6.29
N LEU A 190 -4.55 -13.23 5.41
CA LEU A 190 -5.56 -14.22 5.75
C LEU A 190 -4.96 -15.56 6.20
N GLN A 191 -3.71 -15.82 5.81
CA GLN A 191 -2.95 -16.96 6.31
C GLN A 191 -2.48 -16.79 7.75
N ILE A 192 -2.85 -15.71 8.46
CA ILE A 192 -2.68 -15.60 9.91
C ILE A 192 -3.35 -16.72 10.72
N LYS A 193 -4.34 -17.39 10.11
CA LYS A 193 -5.00 -18.59 10.68
C LYS A 193 -4.07 -19.80 10.67
N LEU A 194 -3.17 -19.87 9.69
CA LEU A 194 -2.18 -20.93 9.56
C LEU A 194 -0.91 -20.51 10.28
N LYS A 195 -0.47 -21.36 11.20
CA LYS A 195 0.68 -21.09 12.05
C LYS A 195 1.63 -22.25 11.93
N SER A 196 2.89 -21.92 11.73
CA SER A 196 3.96 -22.90 11.65
C SER A 196 5.11 -22.48 12.54
N HIS A 197 5.86 -23.47 13.01
CA HIS A 197 7.18 -23.22 13.53
C HIS A 197 8.11 -23.04 12.33
N GLU A 198 8.73 -21.88 12.23
CA GLU A 198 9.60 -21.48 11.10
C GLU A 198 10.98 -21.12 11.66
N PRO A 199 11.92 -22.08 11.73
CA PRO A 199 13.24 -21.87 12.34
C PRO A 199 14.03 -20.74 11.69
N ASP A 200 13.84 -20.50 10.39
CA ASP A 200 14.48 -19.39 9.68
C ASP A 200 14.12 -18.03 10.29
N ILE A 201 12.91 -17.90 10.83
CA ILE A 201 12.42 -16.67 11.47
C ILE A 201 12.66 -16.69 12.97
N CYS A 202 12.39 -17.83 13.63
CA CYS A 202 12.59 -17.99 15.05
C CYS A 202 12.89 -19.45 15.37
N ALA A 203 14.15 -19.74 15.66
CA ALA A 203 14.64 -21.07 16.01
C ALA A 203 14.24 -21.50 17.43
N ILE A 204 13.68 -20.60 18.25
CA ILE A 204 13.22 -20.95 19.60
C ILE A 204 12.12 -22.04 19.51
N PRO A 205 12.24 -23.16 20.23
CA PRO A 205 11.24 -24.22 20.25
C PRO A 205 9.85 -23.70 20.59
N PHE A 206 8.83 -24.26 19.95
CA PHE A 206 7.40 -23.89 20.13
C PHE A 206 7.04 -22.47 19.70
N SER A 207 7.99 -21.68 19.18
CA SER A 207 7.65 -20.43 18.50
C SER A 207 6.80 -20.74 17.28
N MET A 208 5.70 -20.03 17.14
CA MET A 208 4.83 -20.14 15.98
C MET A 208 4.58 -18.75 15.41
N VAL A 209 4.66 -18.66 14.09
CA VAL A 209 4.41 -17.43 13.34
C VAL A 209 3.32 -17.68 12.30
N PRO A 210 2.54 -16.64 11.93
CA PRO A 210 1.67 -16.68 10.76
C PRO A 210 2.42 -17.11 9.50
N THR A 211 1.97 -18.19 8.86
CA THR A 211 2.65 -18.78 7.69
C THR A 211 2.71 -17.82 6.51
N GLY A 212 1.67 -17.00 6.30
CA GLY A 212 1.65 -16.01 5.22
C GLY A 212 2.73 -14.94 5.38
N PHE A 213 2.89 -14.40 6.58
CA PHE A 213 3.95 -13.44 6.91
C PHE A 213 5.32 -14.08 6.72
N ALA A 214 5.49 -15.30 7.24
CA ALA A 214 6.75 -16.00 7.19
C ALA A 214 7.23 -16.25 5.76
N LYS A 215 6.37 -16.82 4.92
CA LYS A 215 6.69 -17.07 3.51
C LYS A 215 6.96 -15.79 2.74
N SER A 216 6.17 -14.74 3.00
CA SER A 216 6.37 -13.45 2.33
C SER A 216 7.74 -12.87 2.72
N LEU A 217 8.11 -12.90 4.00
CA LEU A 217 9.42 -12.46 4.47
C LEU A 217 10.56 -13.28 3.86
N ILE A 218 10.48 -14.61 3.90
CA ILE A 218 11.49 -15.51 3.32
C ILE A 218 11.68 -15.21 1.83
N SER A 219 10.60 -14.92 1.09
CA SER A 219 10.69 -14.55 -0.32
C SER A 219 11.35 -13.19 -0.57
N CYS A 220 11.37 -12.29 0.43
CA CYS A 220 12.09 -11.01 0.36
C CYS A 220 13.59 -11.16 0.57
N TRP A 221 14.01 -12.26 1.21
CA TRP A 221 15.36 -12.40 1.73
C TRP A 221 16.45 -12.23 0.66
N PRO A 222 16.36 -12.82 -0.55
CA PRO A 222 17.41 -12.63 -1.56
C PRO A 222 17.62 -11.16 -1.93
N SER A 223 16.53 -10.42 -2.18
CA SER A 223 16.57 -8.99 -2.55
C SER A 223 17.09 -8.13 -1.40
N LEU A 224 16.58 -8.34 -0.19
CA LEU A 224 16.99 -7.59 1.00
C LEU A 224 18.44 -7.90 1.40
N TYR A 225 18.87 -9.17 1.32
CA TYR A 225 20.25 -9.59 1.56
C TYR A 225 21.22 -8.87 0.61
N SER A 226 20.90 -8.85 -0.68
CA SER A 226 21.66 -8.14 -1.70
C SER A 226 21.84 -6.66 -1.37
N VAL A 227 20.76 -5.99 -0.94
CA VAL A 227 20.80 -4.59 -0.49
C VAL A 227 21.70 -4.42 0.74
N LEU A 228 21.52 -5.24 1.79
CA LEU A 228 22.30 -5.12 3.02
C LEU A 228 23.79 -5.42 2.79
N ARG A 229 24.10 -6.40 1.94
CA ARG A 229 25.48 -6.76 1.55
C ARG A 229 26.16 -5.58 0.90
N LYS A 230 25.47 -4.91 -0.02
CA LYS A 230 25.99 -3.74 -0.70
C LYS A 230 26.26 -2.56 0.24
N ILE A 231 25.37 -2.33 1.21
CA ILE A 231 25.60 -1.34 2.27
C ILE A 231 26.84 -1.71 3.07
N HIS A 232 26.97 -2.98 3.49
CA HIS A 232 28.13 -3.46 4.23
C HIS A 232 29.45 -3.30 3.46
N GLU A 233 29.48 -3.67 2.17
CA GLU A 233 30.64 -3.52 1.29
C GLU A 233 31.02 -2.05 1.09
N ARG A 234 30.03 -1.18 0.83
CA ARG A 234 30.25 0.27 0.69
C ARG A 234 30.74 0.92 1.96
N ASN A 235 30.43 0.32 3.10
CA ASN A 235 30.87 0.78 4.39
C ASN A 235 32.22 0.18 4.82
N ASN A 236 33.01 -0.35 3.88
CA ASN A 236 34.29 -1.02 4.15
C ASN A 236 34.17 -2.10 5.23
N SER A 237 33.06 -2.85 5.20
CA SER A 237 32.69 -3.86 6.19
C SER A 237 32.52 -3.35 7.63
N MET A 238 32.41 -2.03 7.85
CA MET A 238 32.07 -1.50 9.16
C MET A 238 30.58 -1.73 9.48
N PRO A 239 30.23 -2.08 10.73
CA PRO A 239 28.84 -2.18 11.15
C PRO A 239 28.21 -0.78 11.28
N PRO A 240 26.90 -0.63 10.99
CA PRO A 240 26.21 0.65 11.15
C PRO A 240 26.15 1.09 12.63
N ASP A 241 25.97 2.39 12.84
CA ASP A 241 25.84 2.99 14.17
C ASP A 241 24.50 2.69 14.82
N ALA A 242 23.45 2.60 14.02
CA ALA A 242 22.13 2.19 14.44
C ALA A 242 21.41 1.46 13.31
N ILE A 243 20.51 0.56 13.70
CA ILE A 243 19.62 -0.16 12.80
C ILE A 243 18.20 0.13 13.25
N THR A 244 17.36 0.59 12.35
CA THR A 244 15.94 0.75 12.63
C THR A 244 15.11 -0.04 11.66
N ILE A 245 14.11 -0.75 12.16
CA ILE A 245 13.11 -1.42 11.34
C ILE A 245 11.77 -0.74 11.59
N ALA A 246 11.06 -0.37 10.54
CA ALA A 246 9.76 0.23 10.63
C ALA A 246 8.75 -0.44 9.70
N GLY A 247 7.49 -0.46 10.12
CA GLY A 247 6.41 -0.97 9.26
C GLY A 247 5.03 -0.64 9.80
N HIS A 248 4.10 -0.44 8.86
CA HIS A 248 2.69 -0.28 9.16
C HIS A 248 1.90 -1.53 8.78
N SER A 249 0.86 -1.89 9.53
CA SER A 249 -0.02 -3.01 9.21
C SER A 249 0.79 -4.31 8.98
N LEU A 250 0.56 -5.03 7.89
CA LEU A 250 1.39 -6.16 7.43
C LEU A 250 2.90 -5.88 7.51
N GLY A 251 3.35 -4.68 7.11
CA GLY A 251 4.75 -4.30 7.12
C GLY A 251 5.34 -4.29 8.52
N GLY A 252 4.55 -3.93 9.53
CA GLY A 252 4.99 -3.99 10.93
C GLY A 252 5.17 -5.45 11.40
N ALA A 253 4.29 -6.35 10.99
CA ALA A 253 4.44 -7.78 11.29
C ALA A 253 5.64 -8.41 10.59
N LEU A 254 5.88 -8.06 9.31
CA LEU A 254 7.07 -8.48 8.56
C LEU A 254 8.36 -7.93 9.19
N GLY A 255 8.35 -6.66 9.62
CA GLY A 255 9.48 -6.04 10.31
C GLY A 255 9.83 -6.74 11.63
N LEU A 256 8.83 -7.14 12.42
CA LEU A 256 9.04 -7.94 13.63
C LEU A 256 9.63 -9.32 13.34
N GLN A 257 9.09 -10.02 12.34
CA GLN A 257 9.63 -11.33 11.95
C GLN A 257 11.05 -11.21 11.40
N PHE A 258 11.36 -10.16 10.64
CA PHE A 258 12.71 -9.87 10.16
C PHE A 258 13.68 -9.63 11.32
N ALA A 259 13.32 -8.77 12.27
CA ALA A 259 14.11 -8.50 13.47
C ALA A 259 14.37 -9.78 14.28
N CYS A 260 13.36 -10.64 14.42
CA CYS A 260 13.50 -11.93 15.06
C CYS A 260 14.42 -12.87 14.26
N ALA A 261 14.30 -12.91 12.94
CA ALA A 261 15.15 -13.73 12.07
C ALA A 261 16.63 -13.36 12.24
N MET A 262 16.94 -12.07 12.36
CA MET A 262 18.32 -11.59 12.53
C MET A 262 18.92 -11.90 13.90
N THR A 263 18.10 -12.10 14.93
CA THR A 263 18.55 -12.22 16.32
C THR A 263 18.29 -13.59 16.96
N SER A 264 17.42 -14.40 16.36
CA SER A 264 16.92 -15.67 16.93
C SER A 264 16.48 -16.66 15.87
N GLY A 265 16.69 -16.41 14.56
CA GLY A 265 16.35 -17.32 13.47
C GLY A 265 17.57 -17.89 12.74
N ASN A 266 17.29 -18.83 11.83
CA ASN A 266 18.28 -19.54 11.00
C ASN A 266 18.31 -19.05 9.55
N MET A 267 17.56 -17.99 9.18
CA MET A 267 17.51 -17.42 7.82
C MET A 267 18.90 -17.09 7.26
N LEU A 268 19.89 -17.00 8.14
CA LEU A 268 21.27 -16.62 7.89
C LEU A 268 22.19 -17.80 7.53
N ASP A 269 21.80 -19.04 7.79
CA ASP A 269 22.74 -20.19 7.78
C ASP A 269 23.13 -20.68 6.37
N ASN A 270 22.43 -20.29 5.30
CA ASN A 270 22.64 -20.87 3.96
C ASN A 270 23.60 -20.11 3.03
N ASP A 271 23.89 -18.81 3.25
CA ASP A 271 24.59 -17.96 2.24
C ASP A 271 25.64 -16.97 2.81
N GLY A 272 26.22 -17.26 3.98
CA GLY A 272 27.16 -16.32 4.62
C GLY A 272 26.42 -15.21 5.37
N ALA A 273 25.49 -15.63 6.23
CA ALA A 273 24.87 -14.93 7.33
C ALA A 273 25.24 -13.45 7.52
N VAL A 274 24.28 -12.55 7.36
CA VAL A 274 24.35 -11.15 7.82
C VAL A 274 24.76 -11.03 9.30
N SER A 275 24.50 -12.04 10.12
CA SER A 275 24.96 -12.10 11.53
C SER A 275 26.49 -12.26 11.66
N THR A 276 27.19 -12.70 10.61
CA THR A 276 28.66 -12.80 10.60
C THR A 276 29.35 -11.49 10.24
N TRP A 277 28.61 -10.48 9.75
CA TRP A 277 29.16 -9.18 9.33
C TRP A 277 29.55 -8.27 10.50
N GLY A 278 29.37 -8.73 11.75
CA GLY A 278 29.67 -7.95 12.95
C GLY A 278 28.66 -6.83 13.24
N TRP A 279 27.53 -6.78 12.52
CA TRP A 279 26.44 -5.86 12.81
C TRP A 279 25.81 -6.22 14.16
N ASP A 280 25.70 -5.24 15.06
CA ASP A 280 25.13 -5.45 16.39
C ASP A 280 23.60 -5.36 16.38
N TRP A 281 22.96 -6.39 15.82
CA TRP A 281 21.51 -6.53 15.76
C TRP A 281 20.83 -6.56 17.14
N HIS A 282 21.56 -6.86 18.22
CA HIS A 282 20.98 -6.95 19.55
C HIS A 282 20.91 -5.59 20.24
N ASN A 283 22.01 -4.85 20.25
CA ASN A 283 22.10 -3.61 21.04
C ASN A 283 21.82 -2.36 20.21
N LYS A 284 21.97 -2.41 18.88
CA LYS A 284 21.79 -1.24 18.00
C LYS A 284 20.48 -1.26 17.20
N MET A 285 19.66 -2.31 17.34
CA MET A 285 18.40 -2.44 16.61
C MET A 285 17.21 -1.92 17.41
N SER A 286 16.38 -1.10 16.76
CA SER A 286 15.06 -0.69 17.25
C SER A 286 13.98 -1.01 16.22
N VAL A 287 12.82 -1.47 16.68
CA VAL A 287 11.68 -1.81 15.81
C VAL A 287 10.47 -0.92 16.16
N TYR A 288 9.95 -0.21 15.16
CA TYR A 288 8.77 0.64 15.29
C TYR A 288 7.63 0.11 14.44
N THR A 289 6.52 -0.26 15.07
CA THR A 289 5.35 -0.79 14.37
C THR A 289 4.15 0.12 14.53
N TYR A 290 3.41 0.31 13.43
CA TYR A 290 2.24 1.18 13.37
C TYR A 290 1.00 0.38 12.98
N GLY A 291 0.02 0.26 13.88
CA GLY A 291 -1.21 -0.50 13.61
C GLY A 291 -0.97 -1.97 13.24
N ALA A 292 0.15 -2.56 13.63
CA ALA A 292 0.53 -3.90 13.18
C ALA A 292 -0.29 -5.01 13.89
N PRO A 293 -0.65 -6.10 13.17
CA PRO A 293 -1.22 -7.28 13.81
C PRO A 293 -0.15 -8.06 14.61
N PRO A 294 -0.56 -8.96 15.53
CA PRO A 294 0.37 -9.88 16.19
C PRO A 294 1.18 -10.72 15.19
N ALA A 295 2.50 -10.77 15.37
CA ALA A 295 3.42 -11.42 14.43
C ALA A 295 3.81 -12.87 14.80
N GLY A 296 3.37 -13.36 15.96
CA GLY A 296 3.66 -14.71 16.44
C GLY A 296 2.98 -15.01 17.78
N ASN A 297 3.20 -16.21 18.32
CA ASN A 297 2.68 -16.62 19.63
C ASN A 297 3.54 -16.10 20.79
N ILE A 298 3.15 -16.43 22.02
CA ILE A 298 3.86 -16.05 23.24
C ILE A 298 5.36 -16.40 23.24
N HIS A 299 5.75 -17.53 22.66
CA HIS A 299 7.17 -17.92 22.56
C HIS A 299 7.94 -17.01 21.61
N PHE A 300 7.35 -16.67 20.46
CA PHE A 300 7.90 -15.67 19.54
C PHE A 300 8.00 -14.29 20.19
N LYS A 301 6.96 -13.85 20.91
CA LYS A 301 6.97 -12.58 21.65
C LYS A 301 8.11 -12.52 22.66
N ASN A 302 8.27 -13.58 23.46
CA ASN A 302 9.32 -13.65 24.46
C ASN A 302 10.71 -13.64 23.82
N ALA A 303 10.88 -14.29 22.66
CA ALA A 303 12.10 -14.21 21.87
C ALA A 303 12.44 -12.77 21.50
N CYS A 304 11.49 -12.05 20.91
CA CYS A 304 11.69 -10.68 20.45
C CYS A 304 11.98 -9.72 21.63
N ASN A 305 11.14 -9.75 22.67
CA ASN A 305 11.25 -8.86 23.83
C ASN A 305 12.57 -9.04 24.61
N ALA A 306 13.21 -10.21 24.49
CA ALA A 306 14.49 -10.48 25.13
C ALA A 306 15.71 -10.00 24.30
N LYS A 307 15.52 -9.62 23.03
CA LYS A 307 16.63 -9.45 22.08
C LYS A 307 16.78 -8.06 21.49
N PHE A 308 15.71 -7.27 21.38
CA PHE A 308 15.76 -5.95 20.78
C PHE A 308 14.63 -5.04 21.29
N HIS A 309 14.84 -3.73 21.20
CA HIS A 309 13.81 -2.76 21.54
C HIS A 309 12.69 -2.75 20.49
N THR A 310 11.44 -2.73 20.96
CA THR A 310 10.26 -2.61 20.10
C THR A 310 9.26 -1.65 20.74
N GLU A 311 8.77 -0.71 19.94
CA GLU A 311 7.63 0.14 20.26
C GLU A 311 6.51 -0.08 19.24
N ARG A 312 5.31 -0.32 19.76
CA ARG A 312 4.09 -0.55 18.98
C ARG A 312 3.12 0.59 19.20
N ILE A 313 2.84 1.33 18.13
CA ILE A 313 1.97 2.50 18.12
C ILE A 313 0.69 2.13 17.36
N TRP A 314 -0.47 2.41 17.93
CA TRP A 314 -1.74 2.14 17.26
C TRP A 314 -2.87 2.98 17.85
N VAL A 315 -4.00 3.05 17.16
CA VAL A 315 -5.17 3.82 17.62
C VAL A 315 -6.21 2.85 18.16
N SER A 316 -6.77 3.15 19.35
CA SER A 316 -7.78 2.32 19.99
C SER A 316 -8.90 1.96 19.02
N ASN A 317 -9.48 0.77 19.16
CA ASN A 317 -10.47 0.22 18.21
C ASN A 317 -9.93 -0.11 16.81
N ASP A 318 -8.61 -0.08 16.57
CA ASP A 318 -8.05 -0.60 15.32
C ASP A 318 -8.37 -2.10 15.16
N PRO A 319 -9.19 -2.48 14.16
CA PRO A 319 -9.63 -3.86 13.98
C PRO A 319 -8.50 -4.81 13.58
N ILE A 320 -7.39 -4.30 13.02
CA ILE A 320 -6.21 -5.09 12.67
C ILE A 320 -5.34 -5.37 13.89
N VAL A 321 -5.30 -4.46 14.85
CA VAL A 321 -4.49 -4.67 16.06
C VAL A 321 -5.24 -5.54 17.06
N ILE A 322 -6.53 -5.27 17.25
CA ILE A 322 -7.38 -6.02 18.19
C ILE A 322 -7.72 -7.40 17.62
N GLY A 323 -7.89 -7.47 16.30
CA GLY A 323 -8.30 -8.68 15.58
C GLY A 323 -9.77 -9.01 15.75
N ALA A 324 -10.36 -9.62 14.72
CA ALA A 324 -11.71 -10.17 14.79
C ALA A 324 -11.74 -11.49 15.59
N GLY A 325 -11.51 -11.42 16.92
CA GLY A 325 -11.71 -12.53 17.86
C GLY A 325 -10.84 -13.77 17.61
N LYS A 326 -11.43 -14.84 17.06
CA LYS A 326 -10.85 -16.20 16.99
C LYS A 326 -9.54 -16.30 16.20
N TYR A 327 -9.27 -15.36 15.29
CA TYR A 327 -8.11 -15.43 14.38
C TYR A 327 -6.79 -15.13 15.08
N TYR A 328 -6.79 -14.29 16.10
CA TYR A 328 -5.60 -14.00 16.91
C TYR A 328 -5.53 -14.83 18.18
N ARG A 329 -6.46 -15.79 18.35
CA ARG A 329 -6.39 -16.76 19.44
C ARG A 329 -5.01 -17.42 19.36
N TYR A 330 -4.20 -17.29 20.40
CA TYR A 330 -2.81 -17.77 20.48
C TYR A 330 -1.74 -16.97 19.72
N LEU A 331 -2.00 -15.71 19.37
CA LEU A 331 -0.96 -14.77 18.96
C LEU A 331 -0.83 -13.66 20.00
N ASP A 332 0.36 -13.11 20.14
CA ASP A 332 0.70 -12.12 21.15
C ASP A 332 1.45 -10.94 20.54
N HIS A 333 1.10 -9.73 21.01
CA HIS A 333 1.78 -8.50 20.60
C HIS A 333 3.18 -8.37 21.21
N VAL A 334 4.13 -7.91 20.41
CA VAL A 334 5.54 -7.72 20.77
C VAL A 334 5.79 -6.26 21.15
N GLY A 335 6.73 -6.03 22.08
CA GLY A 335 7.20 -4.70 22.45
C GLY A 335 6.35 -3.95 23.46
N THR A 336 6.79 -2.72 23.72
CA THR A 336 6.06 -1.73 24.51
C THR A 336 4.92 -1.13 23.68
N GLU A 337 3.81 -0.78 24.33
CA GLU A 337 2.59 -0.32 23.64
C GLU A 337 2.32 1.16 23.92
N THR A 338 2.18 1.92 22.83
CA THR A 338 1.64 3.29 22.82
C THR A 338 0.28 3.25 22.13
N MET A 339 -0.79 3.09 22.93
CA MET A 339 -2.16 3.14 22.44
C MET A 339 -2.65 4.60 22.39
N LEU A 340 -3.09 5.02 21.21
CA LEU A 340 -3.60 6.36 20.92
C LEU A 340 -5.13 6.37 20.99
N GLU A 341 -5.72 7.47 21.43
CA GLU A 341 -7.18 7.59 21.56
C GLU A 341 -7.86 7.73 20.19
N ASP A 342 -8.93 6.96 19.96
CA ASP A 342 -9.82 7.12 18.82
C ASP A 342 -10.79 8.30 19.01
N SER A 343 -11.07 9.01 17.93
CA SER A 343 -12.06 10.10 17.88
C SER A 343 -13.50 9.62 17.94
N GLY A 344 -13.76 8.34 17.64
CA GLY A 344 -15.09 7.89 17.23
C GLY A 344 -15.54 8.54 15.90
N GLY A 345 -14.58 8.85 15.02
CA GLY A 345 -14.84 9.46 13.73
C GLY A 345 -15.31 8.44 12.68
N LEU A 346 -15.74 8.91 11.51
CA LEU A 346 -16.12 8.06 10.35
C LEU A 346 -14.93 7.30 9.72
N MET A 347 -13.72 7.46 10.26
CA MET A 347 -12.49 6.93 9.67
C MET A 347 -12.04 5.68 10.43
N LEU A 348 -11.57 4.67 9.70
CA LEU A 348 -11.01 3.47 10.34
C LEU A 348 -9.74 3.84 11.13
N PRO A 349 -9.64 3.47 12.42
CA PRO A 349 -8.48 3.73 13.26
C PRO A 349 -7.16 3.17 12.70
N HIS A 350 -7.25 2.14 11.86
CA HIS A 350 -6.12 1.51 11.17
C HIS A 350 -5.45 2.39 10.09
N ASN A 351 -6.05 3.53 9.73
CA ASN A 351 -5.47 4.38 8.71
C ASN A 351 -4.18 5.05 9.21
N LEU A 352 -3.09 4.92 8.44
CA LEU A 352 -1.78 5.51 8.74
C LEU A 352 -1.82 6.99 9.11
N GLN A 353 -2.70 7.78 8.47
CA GLN A 353 -2.84 9.21 8.74
C GLN A 353 -3.56 9.48 10.05
N ILE A 354 -4.52 8.63 10.43
CA ILE A 354 -5.16 8.69 11.75
C ILE A 354 -4.13 8.37 12.82
N ILE A 355 -3.33 7.31 12.63
CA ILE A 355 -2.21 6.99 13.53
C ILE A 355 -1.27 8.18 13.66
N ARG A 356 -0.84 8.78 12.54
CA ARG A 356 0.06 9.95 12.54
C ARG A 356 -0.51 11.15 13.27
N TRP A 357 -1.75 11.50 12.94
CA TRP A 357 -2.43 12.63 13.57
C TRP A 357 -2.56 12.44 15.08
N ARG A 358 -3.00 11.25 15.50
CA ARG A 358 -3.14 10.91 16.91
C ARG A 358 -1.82 10.83 17.64
N LEU A 359 -0.76 10.36 16.98
CA LEU A 359 0.59 10.37 17.53
C LEU A 359 1.07 11.80 17.77
N LEU A 360 0.85 12.71 16.82
CA LEU A 360 1.21 14.12 17.00
C LEU A 360 0.43 14.76 18.16
N GLU A 361 -0.87 14.50 18.28
CA GLU A 361 -1.67 14.99 19.42
C GLU A 361 -1.21 14.39 20.75
N HIS A 362 -0.87 13.10 20.77
CA HIS A 362 -0.33 12.44 21.93
C HIS A 362 0.99 13.09 22.35
N LEU A 363 1.92 13.31 21.41
CA LEU A 363 3.21 13.94 21.68
C LEU A 363 3.07 15.40 22.17
N LYS A 364 2.04 16.14 21.70
CA LYS A 364 1.75 17.51 22.19
C LYS A 364 1.46 17.56 23.68
N LYS A 365 0.85 16.51 24.24
CA LYS A 365 0.57 16.44 25.67
C LYS A 365 1.86 16.38 26.52
N TYR A 366 2.99 16.00 25.93
CA TYR A 366 4.24 15.73 26.64
C TYR A 366 5.39 16.71 26.32
N ASN A 367 5.29 17.53 25.27
CA ASN A 367 6.34 18.46 24.87
C ASN A 367 5.74 19.66 24.11
N ASP A 368 5.73 20.87 24.67
CA ASP A 368 5.17 22.03 23.96
C ASP A 368 6.12 22.58 22.86
N ASP A 369 7.44 22.46 23.02
CA ASP A 369 8.38 23.23 22.18
C ASP A 369 8.95 22.49 20.95
N GLN A 370 8.91 21.15 20.89
CA GLN A 370 9.53 20.39 19.78
C GLN A 370 8.58 20.09 18.60
N LEU A 371 7.26 20.28 18.76
CA LEU A 371 6.27 19.89 17.75
C LEU A 371 6.13 20.81 16.56
N VAL A 372 6.60 22.05 16.67
CA VAL A 372 6.55 23.04 15.57
C VAL A 372 7.22 22.47 14.31
N GLN A 373 8.17 21.55 14.46
CA GLN A 373 8.90 20.95 13.35
C GLN A 373 8.25 19.70 12.72
N ASN A 374 7.30 19.03 13.36
CA ASN A 374 6.61 17.86 12.79
C ASN A 374 5.24 18.23 12.21
N THR A 375 4.88 19.50 12.36
CA THR A 375 3.65 20.08 11.85
C THR A 375 3.83 20.28 10.34
N PRO A 376 2.87 19.83 9.54
CA PRO A 376 2.97 19.97 8.09
C PRO A 376 3.11 21.42 7.66
N ASP A 377 3.86 21.64 6.58
CA ASP A 377 4.05 22.97 6.03
C ASP A 377 2.74 23.48 5.41
N TYR A 378 1.97 24.24 6.20
CA TYR A 378 0.71 24.86 5.76
C TYR A 378 0.93 25.88 4.63
N ALA A 379 2.17 26.36 4.41
CA ALA A 379 2.47 27.26 3.30
C ALA A 379 2.26 26.57 1.93
N LEU A 380 2.40 25.24 1.86
CA LEU A 380 2.08 24.44 0.66
C LEU A 380 0.56 24.33 0.39
N LEU A 381 -0.29 24.79 1.32
CA LEU A 381 -1.76 24.74 1.21
C LEU A 381 -2.39 26.09 0.85
N GLY A 382 -1.57 27.12 0.60
CA GLY A 382 -2.00 28.36 -0.07
C GLY A 382 -2.90 29.32 0.72
N SER A 383 -3.22 29.09 2.00
CA SER A 383 -3.83 30.10 2.89
C SER A 383 -3.84 29.67 4.36
N GLU A 384 -3.59 30.62 5.28
CA GLU A 384 -3.87 30.41 6.72
C GLU A 384 -5.37 30.16 6.93
N PRO A 385 -5.76 29.17 7.75
CA PRO A 385 -7.15 28.79 7.88
C PRO A 385 -7.93 29.75 8.80
N SER A 386 -8.97 30.38 8.25
CA SER A 386 -10.02 31.05 9.02
C SER A 386 -10.73 30.05 9.96
N SER A 387 -10.98 30.47 11.21
CA SER A 387 -11.42 29.70 12.40
C SER A 387 -12.73 28.88 12.35
N SER A 388 -13.33 28.62 11.18
CA SER A 388 -14.60 27.90 11.11
C SER A 388 -14.44 26.37 11.28
N LYS A 389 -15.22 25.78 12.19
CA LYS A 389 -15.23 24.33 12.53
C LYS A 389 -15.50 23.42 11.31
N ASP A 390 -16.23 23.89 10.31
CA ASP A 390 -16.52 23.12 9.09
C ASP A 390 -15.32 23.02 8.13
N LYS A 391 -14.43 24.02 8.13
CA LYS A 391 -13.16 23.93 7.42
C LYS A 391 -12.15 23.06 8.17
N ILE A 392 -12.19 22.99 9.50
CA ILE A 392 -11.36 22.04 10.27
C ILE A 392 -11.68 20.60 9.88
N LYS A 393 -12.93 20.25 9.56
CA LYS A 393 -13.28 18.93 8.99
C LYS A 393 -12.80 18.71 7.54
N LYS A 394 -12.50 19.76 6.77
CA LYS A 394 -11.93 19.65 5.41
C LYS A 394 -10.40 19.75 5.41
N LEU A 395 -9.81 20.48 6.36
CA LEU A 395 -8.37 20.71 6.56
C LEU A 395 -7.73 19.73 7.56
N SER A 396 -8.51 19.02 8.38
CA SER A 396 -8.02 17.90 9.21
C SER A 396 -7.39 16.78 8.36
N PHE A 397 -7.58 16.85 7.05
CA PHE A 397 -7.08 15.92 6.04
C PHE A 397 -5.85 16.45 5.29
N SER A 398 -5.48 17.71 5.45
CA SER A 398 -4.29 18.29 4.85
C SER A 398 -3.18 18.37 5.90
N ASN A 399 -2.71 17.22 6.37
CA ASN A 399 -1.49 17.16 7.17
C ASN A 399 -0.24 17.30 6.27
N GLY A 400 -0.24 18.29 5.36
CA GLY A 400 0.84 18.76 4.47
C GLY A 400 1.45 17.77 3.49
N TYR A 401 1.25 16.47 3.73
CA TYR A 401 1.81 15.39 2.92
C TYR A 401 0.74 14.55 2.23
N TRP A 402 -0.53 14.89 2.51
CA TRP A 402 -1.70 14.17 2.06
C TRP A 402 -2.84 15.13 1.81
N GLN A 403 -3.59 14.91 0.73
CA GLN A 403 -4.85 15.60 0.49
C GLN A 403 -5.90 14.61 0.02
N LYS A 404 -7.09 14.72 0.62
CA LYS A 404 -8.24 13.89 0.32
C LYS A 404 -9.17 14.65 -0.62
N PHE A 405 -9.58 14.00 -1.70
CA PHE A 405 -10.43 14.58 -2.74
C PHE A 405 -11.61 13.70 -3.03
N ILE A 406 -12.75 14.32 -3.31
CA ILE A 406 -14.01 13.62 -3.61
C ILE A 406 -13.97 13.09 -5.05
N SER A 407 -13.23 13.76 -5.93
CA SER A 407 -13.07 13.36 -7.34
C SER A 407 -11.67 13.61 -7.87
N LEU A 408 -11.33 12.90 -8.95
CA LEU A 408 -10.06 13.09 -9.66
C LEU A 408 -9.94 14.51 -10.25
N GLU A 409 -11.08 15.10 -10.61
CA GLU A 409 -11.16 16.47 -11.11
C GLU A 409 -10.64 17.48 -10.08
N GLU A 410 -10.98 17.31 -8.79
CA GLU A 410 -10.49 18.18 -7.74
C GLU A 410 -8.98 18.03 -7.52
N VAL A 411 -8.47 16.80 -7.52
CA VAL A 411 -7.02 16.52 -7.43
C VAL A 411 -6.29 17.25 -8.56
N THR A 412 -6.81 17.12 -9.77
CA THR A 412 -6.23 17.70 -10.98
C THR A 412 -6.19 19.20 -10.97
N LYS A 413 -7.29 19.84 -10.53
CA LYS A 413 -7.34 21.29 -10.34
C LYS A 413 -6.26 21.77 -9.39
N VAL A 414 -6.06 21.08 -8.26
CA VAL A 414 -4.99 21.41 -7.31
C VAL A 414 -3.62 21.28 -7.98
N LEU A 415 -3.37 20.19 -8.70
CA LEU A 415 -2.07 19.97 -9.36
C LEU A 415 -1.76 21.02 -10.41
N ILE A 416 -2.72 21.34 -11.28
CA ILE A 416 -2.58 22.35 -12.32
C ILE A 416 -2.33 23.73 -11.70
N ASN A 417 -3.11 24.10 -10.68
CA ASN A 417 -3.00 25.41 -10.04
C ASN A 417 -1.65 25.64 -9.37
N HIS A 418 -0.96 24.57 -8.95
CA HIS A 418 0.35 24.67 -8.32
C HIS A 418 1.51 24.29 -9.26
N GLY A 419 1.23 23.96 -10.53
CA GLY A 419 2.25 23.54 -11.50
C GLY A 419 2.98 22.26 -11.11
N TRP A 420 2.29 21.31 -10.46
CA TRP A 420 2.89 20.10 -9.92
C TRP A 420 2.90 18.94 -10.93
N ASP A 421 4.06 18.28 -11.05
CA ASP A 421 4.24 17.07 -11.87
C ASP A 421 3.94 15.78 -11.11
N PHE A 422 3.55 14.75 -11.86
CA PHE A 422 2.92 13.54 -11.37
C PHE A 422 3.66 12.24 -11.71
N TYR A 423 4.25 12.16 -12.90
CA TYR A 423 4.97 10.99 -13.39
C TYR A 423 6.04 11.43 -14.39
N LEU A 424 7.18 10.75 -14.37
CA LEU A 424 8.10 10.69 -15.51
C LEU A 424 7.48 9.73 -16.55
N GLY A 425 7.65 9.97 -17.85
CA GLY A 425 7.14 9.06 -18.89
C GLY A 425 5.61 9.05 -19.05
N ARG A 426 4.95 10.22 -18.99
CA ARG A 426 3.48 10.35 -19.15
C ARG A 426 2.93 9.65 -20.42
N ASP A 427 3.71 9.57 -21.48
CA ASP A 427 3.30 8.96 -22.75
C ASP A 427 3.21 7.43 -22.68
N ASP A 428 4.07 6.76 -21.91
CA ASP A 428 4.01 5.31 -21.71
C ASP A 428 2.83 4.94 -20.81
N LEU A 429 2.61 5.74 -19.75
CA LEU A 429 1.46 5.59 -18.87
C LEU A 429 0.14 5.87 -19.61
N ARG A 430 0.17 6.77 -20.61
CA ARG A 430 -0.95 7.00 -21.55
C ARG A 430 -1.27 5.73 -22.35
N ILE A 431 -0.27 5.08 -22.93
CA ILE A 431 -0.46 3.89 -23.75
C ILE A 431 -1.06 2.77 -22.89
N GLU A 432 -0.50 2.53 -21.71
CA GLU A 432 -0.98 1.49 -20.79
C GLU A 432 -2.38 1.80 -20.23
N ALA A 433 -2.67 3.05 -19.88
CA ALA A 433 -4.02 3.46 -19.46
C ALA A 433 -5.06 3.32 -20.59
N THR A 434 -4.65 3.58 -21.84
CA THR A 434 -5.51 3.39 -23.03
C THR A 434 -5.80 1.90 -23.25
N ASN A 435 -4.77 1.05 -23.21
CA ASN A 435 -4.92 -0.40 -23.31
C ASN A 435 -5.85 -0.96 -22.20
N TYR A 436 -5.74 -0.41 -20.98
CA TYR A 436 -6.59 -0.74 -19.85
C TYR A 436 -8.05 -0.33 -20.08
N LEU A 437 -8.29 0.89 -20.58
CA LEU A 437 -9.62 1.37 -20.93
C LEU A 437 -10.29 0.52 -21.99
N ASP A 438 -9.55 0.16 -23.04
CA ASP A 438 -10.04 -0.71 -24.10
C ASP A 438 -10.40 -2.09 -23.54
N CYS A 439 -9.59 -2.62 -22.60
CA CYS A 439 -9.93 -3.83 -21.87
C CYS A 439 -11.26 -3.70 -21.13
N LEU A 440 -11.42 -2.66 -20.32
CA LEU A 440 -12.62 -2.42 -19.52
C LEU A 440 -13.87 -2.27 -20.42
N ILE A 441 -13.75 -1.54 -21.52
CA ILE A 441 -14.83 -1.34 -22.50
C ILE A 441 -15.24 -2.67 -23.12
N GLU A 442 -14.29 -3.49 -23.58
CA GLU A 442 -14.58 -4.81 -24.13
C GLU A 442 -15.20 -5.76 -23.09
N THR A 443 -14.73 -5.73 -21.84
CA THR A 443 -15.35 -6.49 -20.72
C THR A 443 -16.82 -6.10 -20.52
N LEU A 444 -17.10 -4.79 -20.52
CA LEU A 444 -18.45 -4.28 -20.34
C LEU A 444 -19.35 -4.65 -21.53
N LYS A 445 -18.84 -4.59 -22.77
CA LYS A 445 -19.58 -5.04 -23.96
C LYS A 445 -19.97 -6.52 -23.89
N GLN A 446 -19.07 -7.38 -23.44
CA GLN A 446 -19.28 -8.84 -23.38
C GLN A 446 -20.23 -9.29 -22.27
N THR A 447 -20.38 -8.51 -21.19
CA THR A 447 -21.21 -8.90 -20.03
C THR A 447 -22.73 -8.71 -20.23
N GLY A 448 -23.18 -8.48 -21.47
CA GLY A 448 -24.57 -8.58 -21.97
C GLY A 448 -25.55 -7.52 -21.45
N SER A 449 -25.39 -7.10 -20.21
CA SER A 449 -26.22 -6.10 -19.52
C SER A 449 -25.88 -4.65 -19.93
N TYR A 450 -24.70 -4.40 -20.49
CA TYR A 450 -24.25 -3.06 -20.91
C TYR A 450 -24.20 -2.85 -22.43
N HIS A 451 -24.33 -3.92 -23.23
CA HIS A 451 -24.40 -3.80 -24.69
C HIS A 451 -25.55 -2.87 -25.13
N ASN A 452 -26.65 -2.84 -24.35
CA ASN A 452 -27.80 -1.97 -24.59
C ASN A 452 -27.57 -0.49 -24.21
N ILE A 453 -26.56 -0.17 -23.40
CA ILE A 453 -26.29 1.20 -22.91
C ILE A 453 -25.24 1.90 -23.80
N LEU A 454 -24.32 1.17 -24.43
CA LEU A 454 -23.28 1.79 -25.26
C LEU A 454 -23.69 2.04 -26.72
N MET A 455 -24.92 1.71 -27.12
CA MET A 455 -25.42 2.01 -28.47
C MET A 455 -25.80 3.49 -28.61
N SER A 456 -25.74 3.99 -29.86
CA SER A 456 -26.07 5.37 -30.21
C SER A 456 -27.53 5.72 -29.82
N GLU A 457 -27.82 7.01 -29.64
CA GLU A 457 -29.19 7.49 -29.39
C GLU A 457 -30.17 7.07 -30.51
N GLU A 458 -29.66 6.92 -31.74
CA GLU A 458 -30.42 6.43 -32.90
C GLU A 458 -30.80 4.94 -32.76
N ASP A 459 -29.90 4.09 -32.26
CA ASP A 459 -30.16 2.66 -32.04
C ASP A 459 -31.18 2.41 -30.91
N ARG A 460 -31.16 3.24 -29.87
CA ARG A 460 -32.17 3.19 -28.79
C ARG A 460 -33.55 3.59 -29.31
N SER A 461 -33.61 4.57 -30.21
CA SER A 461 -34.84 5.09 -30.82
C SER A 461 -35.41 4.17 -31.91
N ALA A 462 -34.57 3.37 -32.57
CA ALA A 462 -34.99 2.36 -33.54
C ALA A 462 -35.70 1.16 -32.87
N ARG A 463 -35.26 0.76 -31.67
CA ARG A 463 -35.92 -0.31 -30.89
C ARG A 463 -37.20 0.14 -30.18
N ALA A 464 -37.28 1.39 -29.73
CA ALA A 464 -38.52 1.93 -29.15
C ALA A 464 -39.69 1.91 -30.14
N ARG A 465 -39.41 2.01 -31.45
CA ARG A 465 -40.41 1.91 -32.53
C ARG A 465 -40.87 0.49 -32.87
N HIS A 466 -40.24 -0.54 -32.31
CA HIS A 466 -40.62 -1.95 -32.54
C HIS A 466 -41.34 -2.60 -31.34
N ILE A 467 -41.58 -1.87 -30.26
CA ILE A 467 -42.23 -2.40 -29.05
C ILE A 467 -43.74 -2.08 -28.99
N ASP A 468 -44.27 -1.24 -29.89
CA ASP A 468 -45.71 -0.90 -29.92
C ASP A 468 -46.61 -1.94 -30.60
N ASP A 469 -46.08 -3.03 -31.18
CA ASP A 469 -46.86 -4.00 -31.97
C ASP A 469 -46.81 -5.47 -31.48
N PHE A 470 -46.38 -5.75 -30.24
CA PHE A 470 -46.45 -7.12 -29.69
C PHE A 470 -47.54 -7.27 -28.63
N SER A 471 -48.74 -7.61 -29.11
CA SER A 471 -49.83 -8.18 -28.34
C SER A 471 -49.41 -9.51 -27.69
N ILE A 472 -49.67 -9.63 -26.40
CA ILE A 472 -49.56 -10.86 -25.62
C ILE A 472 -50.65 -11.82 -26.10
N ASP A 473 -50.24 -12.96 -26.67
CA ASP A 473 -51.04 -14.18 -26.64
C ASP A 473 -50.27 -15.27 -25.89
N LEU A 474 -50.99 -15.86 -24.93
CA LEU A 474 -50.54 -16.92 -24.05
C LEU A 474 -50.10 -18.17 -24.83
N VAL A 475 -48.97 -18.76 -24.42
CA VAL A 475 -48.84 -20.22 -24.39
C VAL A 475 -48.26 -20.62 -23.04
N GLU A 476 -49.04 -21.42 -22.33
CA GLU A 476 -48.71 -22.07 -21.07
C GLU A 476 -47.51 -23.01 -21.25
N HIS A 477 -46.51 -22.88 -20.38
CA HIS A 477 -45.78 -24.06 -19.91
C HIS A 477 -45.37 -23.86 -18.46
N LYS A 478 -45.99 -24.69 -17.60
CA LYS A 478 -45.60 -24.94 -16.23
C LYS A 478 -44.21 -25.56 -16.24
N ASP A 479 -43.23 -24.89 -15.65
CA ASP A 479 -42.41 -25.41 -14.54
C ASP A 479 -41.29 -24.42 -14.17
N PHE A 480 -41.28 -24.05 -12.89
CA PHE A 480 -40.21 -23.40 -12.12
C PHE A 480 -39.74 -21.97 -12.53
N ILE A 481 -40.29 -20.96 -11.85
CA ILE A 481 -39.74 -19.59 -11.78
C ILE A 481 -39.40 -19.28 -10.31
N PRO A 482 -38.14 -18.95 -9.95
CA PRO A 482 -37.90 -18.00 -8.88
C PRO A 482 -37.87 -16.60 -9.48
N THR A 483 -38.91 -15.82 -9.18
CA THR A 483 -38.98 -14.39 -9.49
C THR A 483 -37.97 -13.65 -8.62
N TYR A 484 -36.86 -13.19 -9.20
CA TYR A 484 -36.12 -12.09 -8.62
C TYR A 484 -36.70 -10.77 -9.12
N PRO A 485 -37.10 -9.84 -8.25
CA PRO A 485 -37.49 -8.51 -8.69
C PRO A 485 -36.24 -7.79 -9.22
N PHE A 486 -36.30 -7.27 -10.44
CA PHE A 486 -35.32 -6.31 -10.94
C PHE A 486 -35.28 -5.11 -9.98
N SER A 487 -34.26 -5.04 -9.13
CA SER A 487 -34.08 -3.97 -8.14
C SER A 487 -33.55 -2.68 -8.80
N LYS A 488 -33.74 -1.55 -8.11
CA LYS A 488 -33.27 -0.20 -8.42
C LYS A 488 -31.74 -0.05 -8.63
N ASP A 489 -30.97 -1.14 -8.62
CA ASP A 489 -29.49 -1.16 -8.62
C ASP A 489 -28.83 -0.82 -9.97
N ASN A 490 -29.55 -0.89 -11.08
CA ASN A 490 -28.96 -0.56 -12.39
C ASN A 490 -28.63 0.93 -12.56
N ARG A 491 -29.32 1.86 -11.88
CA ARG A 491 -29.00 3.31 -11.99
C ARG A 491 -27.71 3.68 -11.25
N ILE A 492 -27.45 3.06 -10.09
CA ILE A 492 -26.22 3.28 -9.30
C ILE A 492 -25.00 2.67 -10.00
N ALA A 493 -25.24 1.66 -10.84
CA ALA A 493 -24.24 1.04 -11.68
C ALA A 493 -23.83 1.90 -12.86
N THR A 494 -24.81 2.45 -13.59
CA THR A 494 -24.61 3.39 -14.68
C THR A 494 -23.90 4.65 -14.19
N ASN A 495 -24.34 5.25 -13.08
CA ASN A 495 -23.71 6.44 -12.51
C ASN A 495 -22.23 6.21 -12.12
N PHE A 496 -21.89 5.05 -11.57
CA PHE A 496 -20.49 4.78 -11.19
C PHE A 496 -19.59 4.56 -12.41
N ILE A 497 -20.07 3.85 -13.44
CA ILE A 497 -19.31 3.66 -14.68
C ILE A 497 -19.21 4.96 -15.46
N GLU A 498 -20.24 5.80 -15.46
CA GLU A 498 -20.17 7.16 -16.02
C GLU A 498 -19.19 8.04 -15.23
N ILE A 499 -19.17 7.98 -13.90
CA ILE A 499 -18.18 8.68 -13.08
C ILE A 499 -16.78 8.14 -13.38
N LEU A 500 -16.60 6.83 -13.50
CA LEU A 500 -15.31 6.22 -13.80
C LEU A 500 -14.83 6.57 -15.21
N LEU A 501 -15.69 6.47 -16.22
CA LEU A 501 -15.39 6.87 -17.60
C LEU A 501 -15.16 8.37 -17.68
N LYS A 502 -15.88 9.18 -16.89
CA LYS A 502 -15.66 10.63 -16.80
C LYS A 502 -14.33 10.95 -16.12
N ASP A 503 -13.99 10.29 -15.02
CA ASP A 503 -12.71 10.47 -14.32
C ASP A 503 -11.56 10.05 -15.23
N ILE A 504 -11.67 8.90 -15.90
CA ILE A 504 -10.62 8.43 -16.81
C ILE A 504 -10.52 9.29 -18.08
N LYS A 505 -11.65 9.64 -18.70
CA LYS A 505 -11.66 10.56 -19.86
C LYS A 505 -11.10 11.92 -19.49
N PHE A 506 -11.47 12.46 -18.34
CA PHE A 506 -10.94 13.71 -17.82
C PHE A 506 -9.43 13.61 -17.55
N PHE A 507 -8.97 12.50 -16.95
CA PHE A 507 -7.54 12.25 -16.77
C PHE A 507 -6.80 12.23 -18.11
N TYR A 508 -7.38 11.56 -19.11
CA TYR A 508 -6.85 11.50 -20.47
C TYR A 508 -6.78 12.92 -21.10
N GLU A 509 -7.89 13.63 -21.18
CA GLU A 509 -7.94 14.97 -21.79
C GLU A 509 -7.01 15.98 -21.10
N LYS A 510 -6.82 15.87 -19.77
CA LYS A 510 -6.07 16.87 -18.99
C LYS A 510 -4.60 16.56 -18.78
N PHE A 511 -4.21 15.29 -18.73
CA PHE A 511 -2.82 14.92 -18.44
C PHE A 511 -2.12 14.25 -19.60
N VAL A 512 -2.87 13.72 -20.56
CA VAL A 512 -2.39 12.89 -21.66
C VAL A 512 -2.46 13.62 -23.00
N GLU A 513 -3.51 14.39 -23.26
CA GLU A 513 -3.73 15.11 -24.53
C GLU A 513 -3.06 16.50 -24.70
N PRO A 514 -2.69 17.31 -23.67
CA PRO A 514 -2.43 18.75 -23.89
C PRO A 514 -1.17 19.17 -24.65
N ARG A 515 -0.36 18.27 -25.25
CA ARG A 515 0.88 18.66 -25.96
C ARG A 515 0.99 18.12 -27.40
N ALA A 516 -0.13 17.85 -28.05
CA ALA A 516 -0.13 17.53 -29.49
C ALA A 516 -0.11 18.77 -30.43
N ASN A 517 0.17 19.97 -29.91
CA ASN A 517 0.36 21.20 -30.70
C ASN A 517 1.69 21.87 -30.39
#